data_AF-A0A7G1GAX5-F1
#
_entry.id   AF-A0A7G1GAX5-F1
#
_cell.length_a   1.000
_cell.length_b   1.000
_cell.length_c   1.000
_cell.angle_alpha   90.00
_cell.angle_beta   90.00
_cell.angle_gamma   90.00
#
_symmetry.space_group_name_H-M   'P 1'
#
loop_
_entity.id
_entity.type
_entity.pdbx_description
1 polymer ?
#
loop_
_entity_poly.entity_id
_entity_poly.type
_entity_poly.pdbx_seq_one_letter_code
_entity_poly.pdbx_strand_id
1 'polypeptide(L)'
;MMKIKNKLHLLPFFLIGYLGLFFLININPVMAMDPNLPGTSENQPPQQNLTIEENIINLKQKIYDNAKKITKINKILRGSFNITDDQKEILLKLQENSKQLVNNQKEQIKAYQILLKNLNDDNN
;
A
#
# COMPACT_ATOMS: atom_id res chain seq x y z
N MET A 1 14.12 -6.16 -42.12
CA MET A 1 12.93 -5.34 -41.80
C MET A 1 12.38 -5.78 -40.45
N MET A 2 12.86 -5.18 -39.36
CA MET A 2 12.58 -5.64 -37.99
C MET A 2 11.29 -5.00 -37.49
N LYS A 3 10.23 -5.81 -37.35
CA LYS A 3 8.93 -5.36 -36.81
C LYS A 3 9.07 -5.13 -35.31
N ILE A 4 9.34 -3.89 -34.89
CA ILE A 4 9.20 -3.47 -33.50
C ILE A 4 7.70 -3.46 -33.20
N LYS A 5 7.18 -4.62 -32.76
CA LYS A 5 5.80 -4.73 -32.27
C LYS A 5 5.72 -3.97 -30.94
N ASN A 6 4.76 -3.06 -30.87
CA ASN A 6 4.55 -2.06 -29.83
C ASN A 6 4.57 -2.66 -28.41
N LYS A 7 5.70 -2.54 -27.70
CA LYS A 7 5.88 -2.95 -26.29
C LYS A 7 5.30 -1.93 -25.29
N LEU A 8 4.47 -0.99 -25.76
CA LEU A 8 3.86 0.07 -24.95
C LEU A 8 2.85 -0.47 -23.91
N HIS A 9 2.34 -1.69 -24.10
CA HIS A 9 1.42 -2.35 -23.17
C HIS A 9 2.09 -2.84 -21.87
N LEU A 10 3.43 -3.00 -21.85
CA LEU A 10 4.16 -3.30 -20.62
C LEU A 10 4.44 -2.04 -19.79
N LEU A 11 4.37 -0.84 -20.38
CA LEU A 11 4.60 0.41 -19.67
C LEU A 11 3.65 0.60 -18.47
N PRO A 12 2.31 0.39 -18.59
CA PRO A 12 1.42 0.46 -17.43
C PRO A 12 1.69 -0.65 -16.40
N PHE A 13 2.18 -1.82 -16.82
CA PHE A 13 2.55 -2.93 -15.93
C PHE A 13 3.77 -2.60 -15.07
N PHE A 14 4.82 -2.00 -15.67
CA PHE A 14 5.97 -1.49 -14.92
C PHE A 14 5.58 -0.33 -14.01
N LEU A 15 4.76 0.62 -14.49
CA LEU A 15 4.34 1.78 -13.70
C LEU A 15 3.55 1.37 -12.43
N ILE A 16 2.68 0.36 -12.51
CA ILE A 16 1.90 -0.13 -11.35
C ILE A 16 2.79 -0.86 -10.33
N GLY A 17 3.75 -1.66 -10.80
CA GLY A 17 4.74 -2.30 -9.93
C GLY A 17 5.64 -1.30 -9.21
N TYR A 18 6.12 -0.28 -9.93
CA TYR A 18 6.89 0.82 -9.33
C TYR A 18 6.05 1.71 -8.43
N LEU A 19 4.76 1.92 -8.70
CA LEU A 19 3.87 2.64 -7.76
C LEU A 19 3.73 1.87 -6.45
N GLY A 20 3.57 0.55 -6.52
CA GLY A 20 3.56 -0.33 -5.34
C GLY A 20 4.88 -0.28 -4.56
N LEU A 21 6.02 -0.31 -5.24
CA LEU A 21 7.33 -0.16 -4.62
C LEU A 21 7.53 1.25 -4.03
N PHE A 22 7.08 2.30 -4.72
CA PHE A 22 7.16 3.68 -4.24
C PHE A 22 6.35 3.87 -2.95
N PHE A 23 5.21 3.19 -2.81
CA PHE A 23 4.46 3.13 -1.54
C PHE A 23 5.16 2.33 -0.44
N LEU A 24 6.06 1.40 -0.77
CA LEU A 24 6.88 0.68 0.22
C LEU A 24 8.11 1.49 0.67
N ILE A 25 8.72 2.26 -0.23
CA ILE A 25 9.91 3.08 0.07
C ILE A 25 9.51 4.37 0.81
N ASN A 26 8.28 4.87 0.65
CA ASN A 26 7.73 5.99 1.41
C ASN A 26 7.18 5.60 2.80
N ILE A 27 7.38 4.35 3.24
CA ILE A 27 7.10 3.95 4.62
C ILE A 27 8.29 4.40 5.49
N ASN A 28 8.34 5.71 5.72
CA ASN A 28 9.02 6.44 6.79
C ASN A 28 10.51 6.08 7.11
N PRO A 29 11.48 7.02 6.98
CA PRO A 29 12.86 6.85 7.48
C PRO A 29 12.99 6.83 9.03
N VAL A 30 11.92 6.54 9.78
CA VAL A 30 11.87 6.63 11.25
C VAL A 30 12.86 5.70 11.97
N MET A 31 13.46 4.72 11.30
CA MET A 31 14.45 3.84 11.93
C MET A 31 15.91 4.29 11.77
N ALA A 32 16.21 5.43 11.11
CA ALA A 32 17.60 5.84 10.85
C ALA A 32 17.87 7.35 11.03
N MET A 33 17.10 8.05 11.87
CA MET A 33 17.44 9.42 12.24
C MET A 33 18.47 9.41 13.37
N ASP A 34 19.77 9.50 13.01
CA ASP A 34 20.79 9.96 13.95
C ASP A 34 20.47 11.44 14.28
N PRO A 35 20.24 11.81 15.55
CA PRO A 35 19.86 13.16 15.93
C PRO A 35 20.94 14.22 15.63
N ASN A 36 22.14 13.84 15.18
CA ASN A 36 23.27 14.76 14.99
C ASN A 36 23.57 15.14 13.53
N LEU A 37 22.75 14.78 12.54
CA LEU A 37 23.02 15.17 11.15
C LEU A 37 22.25 16.44 10.75
N PRO A 38 22.94 17.55 10.41
CA PRO A 38 22.28 18.74 9.88
C PRO A 38 21.77 18.46 8.47
N GLY A 39 20.47 18.25 8.34
CA GLY A 39 19.80 17.89 7.09
C GLY A 39 19.70 19.04 6.11
N THR A 40 20.55 19.04 5.09
CA THR A 40 20.30 19.67 3.79
C THR A 40 19.35 18.78 2.97
N SER A 41 18.10 19.22 2.74
CA SER A 41 17.34 18.86 1.52
C SER A 41 15.99 19.59 1.48
N GLU A 42 15.89 20.63 0.64
CA GLU A 42 14.68 21.41 0.38
C GLU A 42 13.61 20.69 -0.47
N ASN A 43 13.71 19.36 -0.67
CA ASN A 43 12.82 18.62 -1.58
C ASN A 43 12.09 17.43 -0.94
N GLN A 44 11.99 17.37 0.39
CA GLN A 44 11.13 16.37 1.04
C GLN A 44 9.68 16.87 1.07
N PRO A 45 8.68 16.05 0.63
CA PRO A 45 7.28 16.39 0.85
C PRO A 45 7.09 16.66 2.35
N PRO A 46 6.23 17.62 2.73
CA PRO A 46 6.09 18.02 4.12
C PRO A 46 5.83 16.76 4.95
N GLN A 47 6.80 16.39 5.78
CA GLN A 47 6.66 15.28 6.71
C GLN A 47 5.59 15.71 7.72
N GLN A 48 4.33 15.40 7.42
CA GLN A 48 3.29 15.42 8.43
C GLN A 48 3.65 14.32 9.43
N ASN A 49 4.24 14.71 10.55
CA ASN A 49 4.43 13.87 11.72
C ASN A 49 3.05 13.53 12.27
N LEU A 50 2.44 12.49 11.69
CA LEU A 50 1.15 11.98 12.13
C LEU A 50 1.33 11.28 13.47
N THR A 51 0.43 11.57 14.41
CA THR A 51 0.39 10.88 15.70
C THR A 51 0.04 9.40 15.48
N ILE A 52 0.43 8.51 16.41
CA ILE A 52 0.11 7.07 16.34
C ILE A 52 -1.40 6.84 16.12
N GLU A 53 -2.26 7.64 16.74
CA GLU A 53 -3.71 7.59 16.55
C GLU A 53 -4.15 7.92 15.12
N GLU A 54 -3.58 8.96 14.51
CA GLU A 54 -3.86 9.34 13.12
C GLU A 54 -3.38 8.25 12.14
N ASN A 55 -2.23 7.62 12.43
CA ASN A 55 -1.74 6.47 11.66
C ASN A 55 -2.71 5.28 11.72
N ILE A 56 -3.29 5.00 12.89
CA ILE A 56 -4.32 3.96 13.05
C ILE A 56 -5.57 4.31 12.24
N ILE A 57 -6.05 5.56 12.29
CA ILE A 57 -7.23 6.01 11.52
C ILE A 57 -6.97 5.86 10.02
N ASN A 58 -5.82 6.33 9.54
CA ASN A 58 -5.42 6.21 8.14
C ASN A 58 -5.33 4.76 7.67
N LEU A 59 -4.80 3.86 8.51
CA LEU A 59 -4.77 2.43 8.18
C LEU A 59 -6.15 1.81 8.13
N LYS A 60 -7.07 2.18 9.04
CA LYS A 60 -8.46 1.72 9.00
C LYS A 60 -9.15 2.14 7.69
N GLN A 61 -8.94 3.38 7.25
CA GLN A 61 -9.47 3.86 5.98
C GLN A 61 -8.89 3.07 4.79
N LYS A 62 -7.57 2.85 4.75
CA LYS A 62 -6.93 2.04 3.70
C LYS A 62 -7.45 0.60 3.66
N ILE A 63 -7.70 -0.02 4.82
CA ILE A 63 -8.31 -1.36 4.92
C ILE A 63 -9.71 -1.36 4.30
N TYR A 64 -10.53 -0.36 4.64
CA TYR A 64 -11.88 -0.23 4.08
C TYR A 64 -11.86 -0.10 2.55
N ASP A 65 -10.98 0.75 2.02
CA ASP A 65 -10.85 0.94 0.57
C ASP A 65 -10.38 -0.33 -0.14
N ASN A 66 -9.44 -1.06 0.45
CA ASN A 66 -8.98 -2.34 -0.09
C ASN A 66 -10.07 -3.44 -0.01
N ALA A 67 -10.86 -3.48 1.06
CA ALA A 67 -12.02 -4.36 1.14
C ALA A 67 -13.05 -4.06 0.03
N LYS A 68 -13.31 -2.77 -0.25
CA LYS A 68 -14.19 -2.35 -1.35
C LYS A 68 -13.65 -2.78 -2.72
N LYS A 69 -12.33 -2.73 -2.94
CA LYS A 69 -11.68 -3.26 -4.16
C LYS A 69 -11.90 -4.76 -4.30
N ILE A 70 -11.70 -5.53 -3.24
CA ILE A 70 -11.95 -6.99 -3.23
C ILE A 70 -13.41 -7.28 -3.60
N THR A 71 -14.38 -6.56 -3.03
CA THR A 71 -15.80 -6.72 -3.37
C THR A 71 -16.08 -6.42 -4.84
N LYS A 72 -15.46 -5.39 -5.42
CA LYS A 72 -15.59 -5.08 -6.86
C LYS A 72 -15.03 -6.21 -7.73
N ILE A 73 -13.84 -6.71 -7.40
CA ILE A 73 -13.22 -7.85 -8.10
C ILE A 73 -14.13 -9.08 -8.03
N ASN A 74 -14.69 -9.38 -6.86
CA ASN A 74 -15.63 -10.50 -6.69
C ASN A 74 -16.87 -10.36 -7.57
N LYS A 75 -17.41 -9.15 -7.71
CA LYS A 75 -18.56 -8.89 -8.60
C LYS A 75 -18.20 -9.11 -10.06
N ILE A 76 -17.01 -8.70 -10.50
CA ILE A 76 -16.54 -8.94 -11.87
C ILE A 76 -16.37 -10.45 -12.12
N LEU A 77 -15.70 -11.15 -11.21
CA LEU A 77 -15.44 -12.59 -11.32
C LEU A 77 -16.70 -13.47 -11.26
N ARG A 78 -17.73 -13.04 -10.52
CA ARG A 78 -19.02 -13.77 -10.40
C ARG A 78 -20.03 -13.37 -11.47
N GLY A 79 -19.89 -12.17 -12.05
CA GLY A 79 -20.80 -11.66 -13.05
C GLY A 79 -20.57 -12.30 -14.41
N SER A 80 -21.58 -12.20 -15.28
CA SER A 80 -21.50 -12.60 -16.69
C SER A 80 -20.75 -11.58 -17.55
N PHE A 81 -19.70 -10.96 -17.00
CA PHE A 81 -18.83 -10.10 -17.81
C PHE A 81 -18.04 -11.02 -18.74
N ASN A 82 -18.03 -10.71 -20.04
CA ASN A 82 -17.13 -11.37 -20.99
C ASN A 82 -15.70 -10.94 -20.69
N ILE A 83 -15.07 -11.64 -19.75
CA ILE A 83 -13.64 -11.54 -19.44
C ILE A 83 -12.92 -12.74 -20.03
N THR A 84 -11.72 -12.50 -20.57
CA THR A 84 -10.85 -13.59 -21.06
C THR A 84 -10.25 -14.36 -19.88
N ASP A 85 -9.72 -15.56 -20.14
CA ASP A 85 -9.03 -16.34 -19.09
C ASP A 85 -7.81 -15.60 -18.51
N ASP A 86 -7.05 -14.89 -19.35
CA ASP A 86 -5.93 -14.05 -18.90
C ASP A 86 -6.40 -12.93 -17.94
N GLN A 87 -7.51 -12.28 -18.26
CA GLN A 87 -8.10 -11.23 -17.41
C GLN A 87 -8.59 -11.82 -16.08
N LYS A 88 -9.18 -13.01 -16.12
CA LYS A 88 -9.61 -13.74 -14.93
C LYS A 88 -8.43 -14.08 -14.03
N GLU A 89 -7.32 -14.58 -14.58
CA GLU A 89 -6.11 -14.88 -13.81
C GLU A 89 -5.54 -13.63 -13.13
N ILE A 90 -5.48 -12.52 -13.85
CA ILE A 90 -5.03 -11.23 -13.30
C ILE A 90 -5.94 -10.77 -12.16
N LEU A 91 -7.26 -10.86 -12.32
CA LEU A 91 -8.22 -10.49 -11.29
C LEU A 91 -8.08 -11.35 -10.05
N LEU A 92 -7.84 -12.66 -10.19
CA LEU A 92 -7.60 -13.57 -9.07
C LEU A 92 -6.31 -13.21 -8.31
N LYS A 93 -5.22 -12.92 -9.03
CA LYS A 93 -3.96 -12.45 -8.42
C LYS A 93 -4.15 -11.11 -7.69
N LEU A 94 -4.87 -10.17 -8.30
CA LEU A 94 -5.17 -8.87 -7.69
C LEU A 94 -6.03 -9.00 -6.43
N GLN A 95 -7.01 -9.91 -6.45
CA GLN A 95 -7.85 -10.24 -5.31
C GLN A 95 -7.00 -10.75 -4.14
N GLU A 96 -6.08 -11.68 -4.42
CA GLU A 96 -5.23 -12.29 -3.40
C GLU A 96 -4.24 -11.29 -2.81
N ASN A 97 -3.56 -10.51 -3.65
CA ASN A 97 -2.69 -9.42 -3.20
C ASN A 97 -3.44 -8.41 -2.33
N SER A 98 -4.69 -8.10 -2.67
CA SER A 98 -5.51 -7.19 -1.87
C SER A 98 -5.85 -7.76 -0.48
N LYS A 99 -6.09 -9.08 -0.37
CA LYS A 99 -6.31 -9.74 0.93
C LYS A 99 -5.04 -9.71 1.78
N GLN A 100 -3.89 -10.03 1.19
CA GLN A 100 -2.60 -9.98 1.88
C GLN A 100 -2.30 -8.57 2.39
N LEU A 101 -2.54 -7.55 1.57
CA LEU A 101 -2.39 -6.15 1.97
C LEU A 101 -3.29 -5.80 3.16
N VAL A 102 -4.57 -6.20 3.14
CA VAL A 102 -5.48 -5.99 4.27
C VAL A 102 -4.98 -6.69 5.55
N ASN A 103 -4.47 -7.91 5.45
CA ASN A 103 -3.92 -8.62 6.60
C ASN A 103 -2.69 -7.91 7.17
N ASN A 104 -1.77 -7.48 6.32
CA ASN A 104 -0.59 -6.72 6.74
C ASN A 104 -0.98 -5.41 7.43
N GLN A 105 -1.98 -4.69 6.90
CA GLN A 105 -2.49 -3.47 7.51
C GLN A 105 -3.14 -3.72 8.89
N LYS A 106 -3.81 -4.86 9.08
CA LYS A 106 -4.34 -5.27 10.39
C LYS A 106 -3.23 -5.53 11.40
N GLU A 107 -2.17 -6.22 10.99
CA GLU A 107 -1.01 -6.45 11.86
C GLU A 107 -0.30 -5.13 12.22
N GLN A 108 -0.20 -4.18 11.28
CA GLN A 108 0.32 -2.84 11.57
C GLN A 108 -0.54 -2.08 12.60
N ILE A 109 -1.87 -2.16 12.51
CA ILE A 109 -2.76 -1.56 13.51
C ILE A 109 -2.49 -2.17 14.90
N LYS A 110 -2.35 -3.50 15.00
CA LYS A 110 -2.03 -4.15 16.28
C LYS A 110 -0.70 -3.63 16.85
N ALA A 111 0.33 -3.50 16.02
CA ALA A 111 1.61 -2.96 16.43
C ALA A 111 1.48 -1.51 16.95
N TYR A 112 0.75 -0.65 16.24
CA TYR A 112 0.49 0.72 16.70
C TYR A 112 -0.30 0.77 18.01
N GLN A 113 -1.26 -0.14 18.21
CA GLN A 113 -2.01 -0.23 19.47
C GLN A 113 -1.13 -0.65 20.65
N ILE A 114 -0.20 -1.59 20.43
CA ILE A 114 0.77 -2.00 21.46
C ILE A 114 1.70 -0.83 21.80
N LEU A 115 2.22 -0.12 20.80
CA LEU A 115 3.07 1.05 21.01
C LEU A 115 2.34 2.15 21.80
N LEU A 116 1.10 2.46 21.42
CA LEU A 116 0.30 3.46 22.12
C LEU A 116 0.04 3.08 23.58
N LYS A 117 -0.23 1.80 23.84
CA LYS A 117 -0.42 1.30 25.21
C LYS A 117 0.84 1.46 26.05
N ASN A 118 1.99 0.99 25.54
CA ASN A 118 3.25 1.06 26.28
C ASN A 118 3.64 2.52 26.57
N LEU A 119 3.46 3.43 25.61
CA LEU A 119 3.73 4.87 25.81
C LEU A 119 2.80 5.51 26.85
N ASN A 120 1.56 5.04 26.98
CA ASN A 120 0.65 5.53 28.02
C ASN A 120 0.97 4.95 29.39
N ASP A 121 1.42 3.68 29.45
CA ASP A 121 1.82 3.02 30.69
C ASP A 121 3.14 3.58 31.26
N ASP A 122 4.09 4.00 30.40
CA ASP A 122 5.36 4.62 30.81
C ASP A 122 5.23 6.10 31.26
N ASN A 123 4.14 6.77 30.88
CA ASN A 123 3.86 8.16 31.24
C ASN A 123 3.00 8.31 32.52
N ASN A 124 2.70 7.21 33.20
CA ASN A 124 1.81 7.13 34.37
C ASN A 124 2.56 6.58 35.59
#